data_AF-A0A933U511-F1
#
_entry.id   AF-A0A933U511-F1
#
_cell.length_a   1.000
_cell.length_b   1.000
_cell.length_c   1.000
_cell.angle_alpha   90.00
_cell.angle_beta   90.00
_cell.angle_gamma   90.00
#
_symmetry.space_group_name_H-M   'P 1'
#
loop_
_entity.id
_entity.type
_entity.pdbx_description
1 polymer ?
#
loop_
_entity_poly.entity_id
_entity_poly.type
_entity_poly.pdbx_seq_one_letter_code
_entity_poly.pdbx_strand_id
1 'polypeptide(L)'
;MYRSILTLVALFLALFSTNASAQTLPAWDRGISNVRMVHPPGTPPGTYQVEVEHFVGLEPGVSAGLDLSRDITVYVNDVPLFVVGDPMDTTMTPIWCFGCNPATTCSTINFHGHPINLYCGLIYPSGPCGCGIRLIEVFGNNNYNGTDTVRVTLTPSPGSIPELDTSDDTFTIVVGENDPSTVLCSGDGTLSTPCPCGNSGTSGHGCANSAN
;
A
#
# COMPACT_ATOMS: atom_id res chain seq x y z
N MET A 1 -23.05 14.26 77.58
CA MET A 1 -21.59 14.04 77.48
C MET A 1 -21.28 13.59 76.06
N TYR A 2 -20.89 14.54 75.20
CA TYR A 2 -20.46 14.31 73.83
C TYR A 2 -18.95 14.03 73.82
N ARG A 3 -18.50 12.92 73.21
CA ARG A 3 -17.08 12.65 72.96
C ARG A 3 -16.88 12.22 71.50
N SER A 4 -16.12 13.07 70.81
CA SER A 4 -15.05 12.76 69.84
C SER A 4 -15.41 11.89 68.62
N ILE A 5 -15.64 12.44 67.43
CA ILE A 5 -14.63 12.84 66.42
C ILE A 5 -13.55 11.77 66.22
N LEU A 6 -13.68 10.97 65.16
CA LEU A 6 -12.53 10.49 64.39
C LEU A 6 -12.86 10.42 62.89
N THR A 7 -11.96 11.03 62.15
CA THR A 7 -11.86 11.32 60.72
C THR A 7 -11.88 10.07 59.84
N LEU A 8 -12.64 10.08 58.74
CA LEU A 8 -12.34 9.27 57.56
C LEU A 8 -12.86 9.97 56.30
N VAL A 9 -12.05 10.92 55.84
CA VAL A 9 -12.08 11.43 54.46
C VAL A 9 -11.51 10.31 53.59
N ALA A 10 -12.38 9.40 53.13
CA ALA A 10 -12.03 8.45 52.09
C ALA A 10 -12.13 9.17 50.74
N LEU A 11 -11.01 9.75 50.35
CA LEU A 11 -10.70 10.26 49.02
C LEU A 11 -10.97 9.15 48.00
N PHE A 12 -12.15 9.15 47.38
CA PHE A 12 -12.43 8.37 46.18
C PHE A 12 -11.62 8.99 45.03
N LEU A 13 -10.32 8.68 44.98
CA LEU A 13 -9.55 8.75 43.75
C LEU A 13 -10.16 7.72 42.82
N ALA A 14 -11.05 8.19 41.94
CA ALA A 14 -11.37 7.51 40.71
C ALA A 14 -10.05 7.30 39.96
N LEU A 15 -9.51 6.09 40.08
CA LEU A 15 -8.53 5.53 39.17
C LEU A 15 -9.21 5.45 37.81
N PHE A 16 -9.16 6.55 37.05
CA PHE A 16 -9.17 6.46 35.60
C PHE A 16 -7.82 5.85 35.20
N SER A 17 -7.68 4.54 35.39
CA SER A 17 -6.73 3.78 34.60
C SER A 17 -7.24 3.87 33.17
N THR A 18 -6.70 4.82 32.41
CA THR A 18 -6.74 4.73 30.95
C THR A 18 -6.08 3.40 30.63
N ASN A 19 -6.89 2.40 30.30
CA ASN A 19 -6.41 1.24 29.59
C ASN A 19 -5.85 1.80 28.29
N ALA A 20 -4.55 2.11 28.28
CA ALA A 20 -3.79 2.11 27.04
C ALA A 20 -3.95 0.68 26.54
N SER A 21 -4.91 0.46 25.64
CA SER A 21 -4.97 -0.74 24.86
C SER A 21 -3.62 -0.80 24.16
N ALA A 22 -2.70 -1.63 24.67
CA ALA A 22 -1.66 -2.18 23.83
C ALA A 22 -2.44 -2.87 22.71
N GLN A 23 -2.63 -2.18 21.59
CA GLN A 23 -3.13 -2.81 20.38
C GLN A 23 -2.06 -3.84 20.06
N THR A 24 -2.35 -5.10 20.34
CA THR A 24 -1.60 -6.21 19.76
C THR A 24 -1.69 -6.01 18.27
N LEU A 25 -0.60 -5.54 17.67
CA LEU A 25 -0.48 -5.49 16.22
C LEU A 25 -0.83 -6.87 15.68
N PRO A 26 -1.59 -6.94 14.58
CA PRO A 26 -1.94 -8.22 13.98
C PRO A 26 -0.63 -8.97 13.67
N ALA A 27 -0.67 -10.30 13.75
CA ALA A 27 0.55 -11.11 13.55
C ALA A 27 1.19 -10.83 12.17
N TRP A 28 0.41 -10.40 11.20
CA TRP A 28 0.88 -9.95 9.90
C TRP A 28 -0.12 -8.92 9.35
N ASP A 29 0.30 -8.20 8.33
CA ASP A 29 -0.42 -7.08 7.74
C ASP A 29 -0.11 -7.00 6.24
N ARG A 30 -1.05 -6.47 5.47
CA ARG A 30 -0.91 -6.07 4.08
C ARG A 30 -1.72 -4.80 3.85
N GLY A 31 -1.33 -4.05 2.85
CA GLY A 31 -2.12 -2.89 2.47
C GLY A 31 -1.70 -2.30 1.16
N ILE A 32 -2.49 -1.34 0.71
CA ILE A 32 -2.19 -0.53 -0.48
C ILE A 32 -1.52 0.75 0.00
N SER A 33 -0.27 0.94 -0.42
CA SER A 33 0.46 2.15 -0.10
C SER A 33 0.31 3.25 -1.14
N ASN A 34 0.07 2.88 -2.41
CA ASN A 34 -0.12 3.84 -3.48
C ASN A 34 -0.82 3.18 -4.69
N VAL A 35 -1.53 3.99 -5.46
CA VAL A 35 -2.05 3.63 -6.79
C VAL A 35 -1.76 4.79 -7.73
N ARG A 36 -1.18 4.50 -8.90
CA ARG A 36 -0.83 5.53 -9.88
C ARG A 36 -1.23 5.14 -11.29
N MET A 37 -1.62 6.14 -12.06
CA MET A 37 -1.81 6.02 -13.51
C MET A 37 -0.47 6.24 -14.20
N VAL A 38 -0.05 5.31 -15.05
CA VAL A 38 1.19 5.42 -15.82
C VAL A 38 0.84 5.41 -17.29
N HIS A 39 1.35 6.36 -18.06
CA HIS A 39 1.17 6.39 -19.51
C HIS A 39 2.26 5.55 -20.18
N PRO A 40 1.95 4.43 -20.83
CA PRO A 40 2.95 3.59 -21.47
C PRO A 40 3.63 4.33 -22.65
N PRO A 41 4.91 4.07 -22.94
CA PRO A 41 5.56 4.61 -24.12
C PRO A 41 4.88 4.13 -25.41
N GLY A 42 4.66 5.05 -26.36
CA GLY A 42 4.16 4.72 -27.70
C GLY A 42 2.65 4.43 -27.80
N THR A 43 1.87 4.60 -26.73
CA THR A 43 0.40 4.45 -26.77
C THR A 43 -0.32 5.77 -27.04
N PRO A 44 -1.55 5.76 -27.59
CA PRO A 44 -2.35 6.98 -27.76
C PRO A 44 -2.70 7.64 -26.42
N PRO A 45 -2.93 8.97 -26.40
CA PRO A 45 -3.47 9.66 -25.23
C PRO A 45 -4.75 9.01 -24.71
N GLY A 46 -4.93 8.98 -23.39
CA GLY A 46 -6.02 8.26 -22.73
C GLY A 46 -5.71 6.79 -22.44
N THR A 47 -4.59 6.26 -22.95
CA THR A 47 -4.12 4.90 -22.62
C THR A 47 -3.25 4.92 -21.38
N TYR A 48 -3.66 4.18 -20.35
CA TYR A 48 -2.90 4.08 -19.10
C TYR A 48 -2.75 2.64 -18.63
N GLN A 49 -1.70 2.40 -17.85
CA GLN A 49 -1.56 1.30 -16.91
C GLN A 49 -1.96 1.78 -15.52
N VAL A 50 -2.48 0.86 -14.72
CA VAL A 50 -2.66 1.08 -13.28
C VAL A 50 -1.53 0.36 -12.59
N GLU A 51 -0.65 1.10 -11.90
CA GLU A 51 0.37 0.51 -11.04
C GLU A 51 -0.07 0.60 -9.60
N VAL A 52 -0.11 -0.54 -8.93
CA VAL A 52 -0.51 -0.68 -7.52
C VAL A 52 0.74 -0.99 -6.71
N GLU A 53 1.09 -0.09 -5.80
CA GLU A 53 2.14 -0.33 -4.81
C GLU A 53 1.49 -0.78 -3.51
N HIS A 54 1.80 -1.99 -3.12
CA HIS A 54 1.18 -2.69 -2.01
C HIS A 54 2.28 -3.34 -1.18
N PHE A 55 1.99 -3.65 0.07
CA PHE A 55 2.99 -4.20 0.99
C PHE A 55 2.50 -5.47 1.66
N VAL A 56 3.45 -6.18 2.25
CA VAL A 56 3.21 -7.26 3.20
C VAL A 56 4.22 -7.11 4.34
N GLY A 57 3.71 -7.13 5.56
CA GLY A 57 4.46 -7.04 6.81
C GLY A 57 4.20 -8.25 7.68
N LEU A 58 5.25 -8.77 8.32
CA LEU A 58 5.16 -9.87 9.28
C LEU A 58 5.65 -9.40 10.64
N GLU A 59 4.85 -9.61 11.68
CA GLU A 59 5.26 -9.37 13.06
C GLU A 59 6.05 -10.57 13.62
N PRO A 60 6.95 -10.33 14.59
CA PRO A 60 7.69 -11.41 15.23
C PRO A 60 6.75 -12.40 15.94
N GLY A 61 6.69 -13.64 15.43
CA GLY A 61 5.79 -14.68 15.95
C GLY A 61 4.99 -15.41 14.85
N VAL A 62 4.97 -14.87 13.64
CA VAL A 62 4.43 -15.57 12.46
C VAL A 62 5.22 -16.84 12.21
N SER A 63 4.53 -17.98 12.11
CA SER A 63 5.17 -19.26 11.79
C SER A 63 5.45 -19.36 10.29
N ALA A 64 6.44 -20.17 9.91
CA ALA A 64 6.58 -20.59 8.52
C ALA A 64 5.41 -21.52 8.11
N GLY A 65 5.10 -21.56 6.83
CA GLY A 65 4.05 -22.38 6.21
C GLY A 65 2.65 -21.78 6.29
N LEU A 66 2.53 -20.49 6.62
CA LEU A 66 1.25 -19.80 6.65
C LEU A 66 0.92 -19.25 5.26
N ASP A 67 -0.29 -19.53 4.80
CA ASP A 67 -0.81 -18.99 3.55
C ASP A 67 -1.34 -17.58 3.77
N LEU A 68 -0.71 -16.60 3.12
CA LEU A 68 -1.06 -15.17 3.18
C LEU A 68 -1.67 -14.69 1.85
N SER A 69 -2.05 -15.62 0.96
CA SER A 69 -2.57 -15.31 -0.38
C SER A 69 -3.72 -14.31 -0.35
N ARG A 70 -3.72 -13.41 -1.32
CA ARG A 70 -4.75 -12.38 -1.50
C ARG A 70 -5.16 -12.26 -2.95
N ASP A 71 -6.32 -11.68 -3.18
CA ASP A 71 -6.77 -11.26 -4.50
C ASP A 71 -6.69 -9.74 -4.59
N ILE A 72 -6.17 -9.25 -5.71
CA ILE A 72 -6.14 -7.82 -6.05
C ILE A 72 -7.22 -7.58 -7.10
N THR A 73 -8.19 -6.75 -6.77
CA THR A 73 -9.25 -6.36 -7.71
C THR A 73 -9.14 -4.88 -8.05
N VAL A 74 -9.10 -4.58 -9.35
CA VAL A 74 -9.15 -3.21 -9.88
C VAL A 74 -10.53 -2.96 -10.47
N TYR A 75 -11.21 -1.96 -9.94
CA TYR A 75 -12.51 -1.47 -10.39
C TYR A 75 -12.34 -0.17 -11.15
N VAL A 76 -13.10 -0.02 -12.24
CA VAL A 76 -13.24 1.23 -12.98
C VAL A 76 -14.71 1.63 -12.96
N ASN A 77 -15.03 2.78 -12.36
CA ASN A 77 -16.43 3.22 -12.16
C ASN A 77 -17.28 2.11 -11.51
N ASP A 78 -16.73 1.48 -10.46
CA ASP A 78 -17.30 0.34 -9.72
C ASP A 78 -17.51 -0.97 -10.49
N VAL A 79 -17.05 -1.06 -11.73
CA VAL A 79 -17.03 -2.31 -12.51
C VAL A 79 -15.67 -2.98 -12.36
N PRO A 80 -15.59 -4.26 -11.92
CA PRO A 80 -14.32 -4.96 -11.84
C PRO A 80 -13.75 -5.16 -13.25
N LEU A 81 -12.57 -4.61 -13.49
CA LEU A 81 -11.85 -4.73 -14.76
C LEU A 81 -10.78 -5.83 -14.69
N PHE A 82 -10.09 -5.90 -13.54
CA PHE A 82 -9.06 -6.91 -13.29
C PHE A 82 -9.30 -7.59 -11.95
N VAL A 83 -9.10 -8.91 -11.92
CA VAL A 83 -9.04 -9.72 -10.70
C VAL A 83 -7.84 -10.63 -10.85
N VAL A 84 -6.84 -10.46 -9.98
CA VAL A 84 -5.59 -11.24 -10.01
C VAL A 84 -5.39 -11.88 -8.65
N GLY A 85 -5.17 -13.19 -8.65
CA GLY A 85 -4.73 -13.90 -7.46
C GLY A 85 -3.24 -13.67 -7.24
N ASP A 86 -2.89 -13.32 -6.01
CA ASP A 86 -1.55 -13.00 -5.54
C ASP A 86 -1.15 -14.05 -4.47
N PRO A 87 -0.76 -15.28 -4.90
CA PRO A 87 -0.45 -16.37 -4.00
C PRO A 87 0.87 -16.14 -3.27
N MET A 88 0.81 -16.26 -1.94
CA MET A 88 1.97 -16.09 -1.09
C MET A 88 1.92 -16.94 0.17
N ASP A 89 3.09 -17.44 0.58
CA ASP A 89 3.24 -18.22 1.81
C ASP A 89 4.53 -17.86 2.56
N THR A 90 4.50 -17.95 3.88
CA THR A 90 5.68 -17.69 4.71
C THR A 90 6.63 -18.88 4.62
N THR A 91 7.90 -18.65 4.25
CA THR A 91 8.90 -19.74 4.20
C THR A 91 9.80 -19.76 5.43
N MET A 92 9.95 -18.61 6.09
CA MET A 92 10.76 -18.44 7.28
C MET A 92 10.00 -17.64 8.33
N THR A 93 10.21 -17.96 9.61
CA THR A 93 9.70 -17.14 10.72
C THR A 93 10.45 -15.80 10.76
N PRO A 94 9.75 -14.66 10.85
CA PRO A 94 10.40 -13.36 10.88
C PRO A 94 11.19 -13.18 12.17
N ILE A 95 12.39 -12.62 12.02
CA ILE A 95 13.20 -12.16 13.16
C ILE A 95 12.84 -10.72 13.52
N TRP A 96 13.10 -10.35 14.77
CA TRP A 96 12.90 -8.99 15.26
C TRP A 96 13.79 -7.98 14.55
N CYS A 97 13.18 -6.91 14.04
CA CYS A 97 13.89 -5.77 13.48
C CYS A 97 14.26 -4.77 14.59
N PHE A 98 15.52 -4.82 15.07
CA PHE A 98 16.05 -3.87 16.05
C PHE A 98 16.21 -2.44 15.53
N GLY A 99 16.05 -2.23 14.22
CA GLY A 99 16.07 -0.93 13.56
C GLY A 99 15.64 -1.03 12.11
N CYS A 100 15.44 0.13 11.47
CA CYS A 100 14.97 0.24 10.08
C CYS A 100 16.16 0.21 9.12
N ASN A 101 16.88 -0.91 9.09
CA ASN A 101 17.96 -1.11 8.13
C ASN A 101 17.46 -1.96 6.95
N PRO A 102 17.20 -1.34 5.78
CA PRO A 102 16.67 -2.06 4.61
C PRO A 102 17.68 -3.07 4.02
N ALA A 103 18.94 -3.07 4.46
CA ALA A 103 19.91 -4.10 4.09
C ALA A 103 19.81 -5.39 4.94
N THR A 104 19.07 -5.35 6.05
CA THR A 104 18.92 -6.51 6.94
C THR A 104 17.71 -7.33 6.51
N THR A 105 17.96 -8.53 5.97
CA THR A 105 16.91 -9.52 5.73
C THR A 105 16.36 -10.05 7.05
N CYS A 106 15.03 -10.04 7.18
CA CYS A 106 14.33 -10.43 8.40
C CYS A 106 13.43 -11.64 8.23
N SER A 107 13.00 -11.95 7.00
CA SER A 107 12.21 -13.13 6.67
C SER A 107 12.31 -13.44 5.17
N THR A 108 11.67 -14.53 4.75
CA THR A 108 11.49 -14.89 3.34
C THR A 108 10.06 -15.40 3.16
N ILE A 109 9.40 -14.93 2.11
CA ILE A 109 8.13 -15.49 1.64
C ILE A 109 8.35 -16.15 0.29
N ASN A 110 7.43 -17.03 -0.08
CA ASN A 110 7.29 -17.50 -1.44
C ASN A 110 6.15 -16.70 -2.08
N PHE A 111 6.43 -16.03 -3.19
CA PHE A 111 5.51 -15.13 -3.89
C PHE A 111 5.42 -15.61 -5.34
N HIS A 112 4.22 -16.01 -5.79
CA HIS A 112 4.04 -16.63 -7.11
C HIS A 112 4.99 -17.82 -7.40
N GLY A 113 5.35 -18.59 -6.37
CA GLY A 113 6.28 -19.72 -6.50
C GLY A 113 7.77 -19.32 -6.53
N HIS A 114 8.09 -18.06 -6.27
CA HIS A 114 9.45 -17.55 -6.18
C HIS A 114 9.79 -17.05 -4.76
N PRO A 115 10.93 -17.44 -4.19
CA PRO A 115 11.34 -16.94 -2.88
C PRO A 115 11.76 -15.47 -2.97
N ILE A 116 11.19 -14.63 -2.11
CA ILE A 116 11.50 -13.21 -1.98
C ILE A 116 11.85 -12.89 -0.53
N ASN A 117 12.92 -12.12 -0.34
CA ASN A 117 13.37 -11.68 0.97
C ASN A 117 12.56 -10.49 1.47
N LEU A 118 12.23 -10.52 2.75
CA LEU A 118 11.69 -9.39 3.48
C LEU A 118 12.82 -8.69 4.21
N TYR A 119 12.70 -7.37 4.35
CA TYR A 119 13.73 -6.53 4.94
C TYR A 119 13.19 -5.72 6.10
N CYS A 120 14.07 -5.39 7.05
CA CYS A 120 13.74 -4.50 8.13
C CYS A 120 13.57 -3.06 7.63
N GLY A 121 12.40 -2.45 7.84
CA GLY A 121 12.16 -1.10 7.37
C GLY A 121 10.84 -0.50 7.84
N LEU A 122 10.52 0.68 7.30
CA LEU A 122 9.22 1.31 7.46
C LEU A 122 8.25 0.70 6.43
N ILE A 123 7.56 -0.35 6.86
CA ILE A 123 6.55 -1.03 6.05
C ILE A 123 5.28 -0.17 5.98
N TYR A 124 4.95 0.50 7.09
CA TYR A 124 3.88 1.48 7.16
C TYR A 124 4.39 2.89 6.84
N PRO A 125 3.54 3.80 6.32
CA PRO A 125 3.88 5.21 6.13
C PRO A 125 4.36 5.89 7.43
N SER A 126 3.91 5.37 8.58
CA SER A 126 4.34 5.77 9.91
C SER A 126 4.22 4.59 10.86
N GLY A 127 5.21 4.33 11.72
CA GLY A 127 5.16 3.21 12.65
C GLY A 127 6.53 2.71 13.09
N PRO A 128 6.58 1.67 13.95
CA PRO A 128 7.82 0.98 14.29
C PRO A 128 8.41 0.27 13.06
N CYS A 129 9.70 -0.06 13.14
CA CYS A 129 10.36 -0.84 12.11
C CYS A 129 9.81 -2.26 12.08
N GLY A 130 9.26 -2.67 10.94
CA GLY A 130 8.69 -4.00 10.71
C GLY A 130 9.53 -4.83 9.75
N CYS A 131 9.20 -6.13 9.68
CA CYS A 131 9.76 -7.03 8.67
C CYS A 131 8.80 -7.11 7.49
N GLY A 132 9.19 -6.64 6.31
CA GLY A 132 8.26 -6.65 5.18
C GLY A 132 8.89 -6.28 3.86
N ILE A 133 8.04 -6.13 2.85
CA ILE A 133 8.41 -5.73 1.50
C ILE A 133 7.29 -4.92 0.86
N ARG A 134 7.68 -4.02 -0.05
CA ARG A 134 6.77 -3.35 -0.98
C ARG A 134 6.89 -4.01 -2.35
N LEU A 135 5.74 -4.26 -2.95
CA LEU A 135 5.58 -4.91 -4.25
C LEU A 135 4.84 -3.94 -5.17
N ILE A 136 5.04 -4.12 -6.47
CA ILE A 136 4.39 -3.31 -7.50
C ILE A 136 3.75 -4.27 -8.49
N GLU A 137 2.43 -4.17 -8.63
CA GLU A 137 1.67 -4.88 -9.65
C GLU A 137 1.20 -3.91 -10.73
N VAL A 138 1.37 -4.33 -11.99
CA VAL A 138 1.05 -3.52 -13.16
C VAL A 138 -0.12 -4.14 -13.90
N PHE A 139 -1.24 -3.44 -13.92
CA PHE A 139 -2.44 -3.84 -14.64
C PHE A 139 -2.44 -3.19 -16.02
N GLY A 140 -2.73 -4.01 -17.03
CA GLY A 140 -2.44 -3.72 -18.43
C GLY A 140 -3.10 -2.45 -19.01
N ASN A 141 -2.68 -2.14 -20.23
CA ASN A 141 -3.07 -0.93 -20.96
C ASN A 141 -4.58 -0.90 -21.21
N ASN A 142 -5.26 0.13 -20.70
CA ASN A 142 -6.67 0.39 -20.98
C ASN A 142 -6.89 1.87 -21.29
N ASN A 143 -8.00 2.14 -21.98
CA ASN A 143 -8.44 3.51 -22.20
C ASN A 143 -9.24 3.97 -20.98
N TYR A 144 -8.81 5.07 -20.38
CA TYR A 144 -9.50 5.73 -19.27
C TYR A 144 -9.85 7.16 -19.66
N ASN A 145 -10.99 7.63 -19.18
CA ASN A 145 -11.38 9.03 -19.23
C ASN A 145 -10.90 9.74 -17.96
N GLY A 146 -10.66 11.05 -18.05
CA GLY A 146 -10.24 11.85 -16.89
C GLY A 146 -11.25 11.87 -15.73
N THR A 147 -12.51 11.52 -15.98
CA THR A 147 -13.57 11.42 -14.95
C THR A 147 -13.71 10.03 -14.35
N ASP A 148 -13.00 9.03 -14.88
CA ASP A 148 -13.12 7.67 -14.37
C ASP A 148 -12.54 7.57 -12.94
N THR A 149 -13.17 6.76 -12.11
CA THR A 149 -12.64 6.39 -10.80
C THR A 149 -11.98 5.02 -10.89
N VAL A 150 -10.74 4.93 -10.42
CA VAL A 150 -10.02 3.66 -10.26
C VAL A 150 -9.98 3.34 -8.79
N ARG A 151 -10.62 2.23 -8.40
CA ARG A 151 -10.60 1.71 -7.04
C ARG A 151 -9.91 0.36 -7.03
N VAL A 152 -8.94 0.20 -6.13
CA VAL A 152 -8.21 -1.05 -5.93
C VAL A 152 -8.59 -1.61 -4.57
N THR A 153 -8.84 -2.92 -4.51
CA THR A 153 -9.10 -3.62 -3.26
C THR A 153 -8.23 -4.86 -3.14
N LEU A 154 -7.70 -5.10 -1.95
CA LEU A 154 -7.09 -6.36 -1.55
C LEU A 154 -8.11 -7.15 -0.73
N THR A 155 -8.19 -8.46 -0.96
CA THR A 155 -9.02 -9.37 -0.15
C THR A 155 -8.28 -10.67 0.11
N PRO A 156 -8.40 -11.31 1.28
CA PRO A 156 -7.82 -12.64 1.49
C PRO A 156 -8.36 -13.65 0.47
N SER A 157 -7.48 -14.42 -0.16
CA SER A 157 -7.90 -15.52 -1.03
C SER A 157 -8.56 -16.63 -0.21
N PRO A 158 -9.46 -17.45 -0.78
CA PRO A 158 -10.09 -18.54 -0.05
C PRO A 158 -9.07 -19.51 0.57
N GLY A 159 -9.10 -19.64 1.90
CA GLY A 159 -8.21 -20.54 2.65
C GLY A 159 -6.95 -19.88 3.22
N SER A 160 -6.65 -18.65 2.81
CA SER A 160 -5.57 -17.88 3.44
C SER A 160 -6.00 -17.38 4.83
N ILE A 161 -5.00 -17.07 5.65
CA ILE A 161 -5.24 -16.46 6.95
C ILE A 161 -5.80 -15.06 6.71
N PRO A 162 -6.93 -14.67 7.34
CA PRO A 162 -7.40 -13.32 7.23
C PRO A 162 -6.48 -12.38 8.01
N GLU A 163 -6.24 -11.24 7.42
CA GLU A 163 -5.73 -10.08 8.11
C GLU A 163 -6.83 -9.45 8.96
N LEU A 164 -6.45 -8.82 10.09
CA LEU A 164 -7.40 -8.22 11.02
C LEU A 164 -7.56 -6.71 10.85
N ASP A 165 -6.56 -6.00 10.32
CA ASP A 165 -6.67 -4.59 9.96
C ASP A 165 -6.93 -4.50 8.45
N THR A 166 -8.08 -3.97 8.05
CA THR A 166 -8.44 -3.84 6.62
C THR A 166 -8.61 -2.38 6.22
N SER A 167 -8.13 -1.47 7.07
CA SER A 167 -8.33 -0.03 6.89
C SER A 167 -7.60 0.55 5.67
N ASP A 168 -6.58 -0.16 5.18
CA ASP A 168 -5.75 0.18 4.01
C ASP A 168 -5.80 -0.88 2.89
N ASP A 169 -6.73 -1.83 2.98
CA ASP A 169 -7.00 -2.82 1.93
C ASP A 169 -7.73 -2.20 0.72
N THR A 170 -8.13 -0.92 0.77
CA THR A 170 -8.81 -0.22 -0.33
C THR A 170 -8.22 1.16 -0.60
N PHE A 171 -7.98 1.45 -1.88
CA PHE A 171 -7.48 2.75 -2.35
C PHE A 171 -8.26 3.22 -3.57
N THR A 172 -8.57 4.52 -3.67
CA THR A 172 -9.33 5.08 -4.79
C THR A 172 -8.70 6.36 -5.30
N ILE A 173 -8.61 6.50 -6.62
CA ILE A 173 -8.16 7.71 -7.31
C ILE A 173 -9.12 8.09 -8.43
N VAL A 174 -9.13 9.39 -8.76
CA VAL A 174 -9.73 9.89 -10.01
C VAL A 174 -8.63 10.00 -11.06
N VAL A 175 -8.86 9.43 -12.25
CA VAL A 175 -7.85 9.34 -13.30
C VAL A 175 -7.33 10.71 -13.70
N GLY A 176 -8.19 11.70 -13.94
CA GLY A 176 -7.79 13.02 -14.40
C GLY A 176 -6.99 13.83 -13.39
N GLU A 177 -7.15 13.56 -12.09
CA GLU A 177 -6.36 14.18 -11.02
C GLU A 177 -4.96 13.55 -10.88
N ASN A 178 -4.79 12.35 -11.44
CA ASN A 178 -3.58 11.54 -11.38
C ASN A 178 -3.02 11.27 -12.78
N ASP A 179 -3.46 12.04 -13.78
CA ASP A 179 -3.05 11.86 -15.17
C ASP A 179 -1.62 12.41 -15.35
N PRO A 180 -0.62 11.55 -15.61
CA PRO A 180 0.75 12.00 -15.85
C PRO A 180 0.87 12.92 -17.07
N SER A 181 -0.13 12.92 -17.97
CA SER A 181 -0.16 13.78 -19.15
C SER A 181 -0.43 15.27 -18.83
N THR A 182 -0.98 15.55 -17.64
CA THR A 182 -1.29 16.92 -17.17
C THR A 182 -0.07 17.66 -16.60
N VAL A 183 1.07 16.97 -16.39
CA VAL A 183 2.32 17.63 -16.02
C VAL A 183 2.78 18.47 -17.20
N LEU A 184 2.58 19.78 -17.07
CA LEU A 184 2.93 20.78 -18.06
C LEU A 184 4.46 20.81 -18.21
N CYS A 185 5.01 20.00 -19.11
CA CYS A 185 6.37 20.16 -19.58
C CYS A 185 6.38 21.22 -20.69
N SER A 186 7.23 22.22 -20.56
CA SER A 186 7.43 23.26 -21.58
C SER A 186 8.21 22.70 -22.77
N GLY A 187 7.69 21.67 -23.44
CA GLY A 187 8.34 20.99 -24.55
C GLY A 187 7.98 21.64 -25.88
N ASP A 188 8.80 22.54 -26.40
CA ASP A 188 8.73 22.98 -27.81
C ASP A 188 9.56 22.08 -28.74
N GLY A 189 9.94 20.88 -28.28
CA GLY A 189 10.85 19.99 -28.97
C GLY A 189 12.32 20.39 -28.91
N THR A 190 12.70 21.48 -28.20
CA THR A 190 14.09 21.95 -28.09
C THR A 190 14.79 21.59 -26.78
N LEU A 191 14.05 21.09 -25.78
CA LEU A 191 14.64 20.65 -24.51
C LEU A 191 15.38 19.31 -24.68
N SER A 192 16.58 19.24 -24.11
CA SER A 192 17.40 18.01 -24.09
C SER A 192 16.85 16.93 -23.15
N THR A 193 15.87 17.27 -22.30
CA THR A 193 15.24 16.35 -21.34
C THR A 193 13.82 16.02 -21.81
N PRO A 194 13.52 14.76 -22.14
CA PRO A 194 12.17 14.32 -22.47
C PRO A 194 11.19 14.64 -21.34
N CYS A 195 9.93 14.90 -21.69
CA CYS A 195 8.85 15.00 -20.72
C CYS A 195 8.69 13.68 -19.94
N PRO A 196 8.07 13.69 -18.74
CA PRO A 196 7.88 12.48 -17.92
C PRO A 196 7.17 11.32 -18.64
N CYS A 197 6.39 11.62 -19.67
CA CYS A 197 5.74 10.67 -20.57
C CYS A 197 6.66 10.07 -21.67
N GLY A 198 7.97 10.35 -21.64
CA GLY A 198 8.95 9.76 -22.57
C GLY A 198 8.96 10.35 -23.98
N ASN A 199 8.29 11.47 -24.22
CA ASN A 199 8.32 12.23 -25.48
C ASN A 199 8.73 13.69 -25.26
N SER A 200 8.92 14.46 -26.32
CA SER A 200 9.42 15.84 -26.20
C SER A 200 8.33 16.90 -25.95
N GLY A 201 7.06 16.51 -25.80
CA GLY A 201 5.91 17.42 -25.71
C GLY A 201 5.68 18.27 -26.97
N THR A 202 4.52 18.93 -27.06
CA THR A 202 4.28 20.02 -28.03
C THR A 202 4.23 21.37 -27.31
N SER A 203 4.66 22.44 -28.01
CA SER A 203 4.83 23.77 -27.42
C SER A 203 3.55 24.24 -26.73
N GLY A 204 3.63 24.52 -25.42
CA GLY A 204 2.51 24.99 -24.61
C GLY A 204 1.51 23.91 -24.14
N HIS A 205 1.74 22.64 -24.44
CA HIS A 205 0.75 21.58 -24.26
C HIS A 205 1.20 20.35 -23.47
N GLY A 206 2.44 20.32 -22.98
CA GLY A 206 2.93 19.20 -22.17
C GLY A 206 2.91 17.86 -22.89
N CYS A 207 2.72 16.79 -22.12
CA CYS A 207 2.66 15.40 -22.58
C CYS A 207 1.41 15.08 -23.42
N ALA A 208 0.30 15.77 -23.18
CA ALA A 208 -1.02 15.45 -23.72
C ALA A 208 -1.16 15.57 -25.25
N ASN A 209 -0.28 16.33 -25.93
CA ASN A 209 -0.37 16.59 -27.38
C ASN A 209 0.92 16.25 -28.13
N SER A 210 1.76 15.38 -27.57
CA SER A 210 2.90 14.85 -28.29
C SER A 210 2.40 13.90 -29.39
N ALA A 211 2.49 14.35 -30.65
CA ALA A 211 2.29 13.47 -31.78
C ALA A 211 3.41 12.40 -31.79
N ASN A 212 3.03 11.13 -31.89
CA ASN A 212 3.93 10.10 -32.43
C ASN A 212 4.15 10.34 -33.92
#